data_AF-A0A7V3I5K4-F1
#
_entry.id   AF-A0A7V3I5K4-F1
#
_cell.length_a   1.000
_cell.length_b   1.000
_cell.length_c   1.000
_cell.angle_alpha   90.00
_cell.angle_beta   90.00
_cell.angle_gamma   90.00
#
_symmetry.space_group_name_H-M   'P 1'
#
loop_
_entity.id
_entity.type
_entity.pdbx_description
1 polymer ?
#
loop_
_entity_poly.entity_id
_entity_poly.type
_entity_poly.pdbx_seq_one_letter_code
_entity_poly.pdbx_strand_id
1 'polypeptide(L)'
;MDDDRIEISFDGEEEPPTLQPAERLVITNDDLKNVPDHPPARPQTFGGPVPGQGAPYLQYQQKKPGIVAVSQGTILQGAVAGLVGGFLAWAITEPLFGDDQAARDISLILIEMGVFGGLIGGIIGCCLGAAEGVVSQVWEKALRGGAIGLGIGAGGGFLGGILGQLVYGSLLLLGPPTMGTVMVARTIGWSTVGIFVGLGQGVGRGSGKRVVNGLLGGLAGGLVAGFLFDPIGMVVQTGTLSRAVGIT
;
A
#
# COMPACT_ATOMS: atom_id res chain seq x y z
N MET A 1 9.73 -85.32 -0.16
CA MET A 1 8.81 -84.17 -0.20
C MET A 1 8.98 -83.48 1.14
N ASP A 2 10.21 -83.11 1.45
CA ASP A 2 10.85 -81.83 1.06
C ASP A 2 10.12 -80.66 1.70
N ASP A 3 10.53 -80.51 2.96
CA ASP A 3 10.84 -79.28 3.67
C ASP A 3 11.39 -78.18 2.74
N ASP A 4 10.76 -77.00 2.75
CA ASP A 4 11.36 -75.72 2.37
C ASP A 4 10.43 -74.59 2.80
N ARG A 5 10.34 -74.40 4.12
CA ARG A 5 9.77 -73.18 4.71
C ARG A 5 10.93 -72.25 5.04
N ILE A 6 11.21 -71.31 4.14
CA ILE A 6 12.24 -70.30 4.34
C ILE A 6 11.68 -69.21 5.28
N GLU A 7 12.01 -69.30 6.56
CA GLU A 7 11.88 -68.21 7.52
C GLU A 7 13.11 -67.29 7.40
N ILE A 8 12.91 -66.07 6.90
CA ILE A 8 13.96 -65.05 6.85
C ILE A 8 13.94 -64.31 8.19
N SER A 9 14.80 -64.75 9.11
CA SER A 9 15.19 -63.99 10.30
C SER A 9 16.02 -62.78 9.85
N PHE A 10 15.53 -61.57 10.11
CA PHE A 10 16.38 -60.37 10.09
C PHE A 10 16.93 -60.17 11.50
N ASP A 11 18.02 -60.87 11.82
CA ASP A 11 18.89 -60.51 12.94
C ASP A 11 19.71 -59.29 12.52
N GLY A 12 19.18 -58.13 12.88
CA GLY A 12 19.79 -56.83 12.66
C GLY A 12 18.93 -55.77 13.32
N GLU A 13 19.14 -55.56 14.61
CA GLU A 13 18.78 -54.29 15.25
C GLU A 13 19.63 -53.17 14.63
N GLU A 14 19.23 -52.69 13.46
CA GLU A 14 19.53 -51.32 13.04
C GLU A 14 18.22 -50.55 13.07
N GLU A 15 18.01 -49.88 14.19
CA GLU A 15 17.08 -48.78 14.36
C GLU A 15 17.13 -47.90 13.10
N PRO A 16 15.99 -47.65 12.40
CA PRO A 16 16.02 -46.74 11.25
C PRO A 16 16.58 -45.41 11.75
N PRO A 17 17.54 -44.78 11.04
CA PRO A 17 18.05 -43.49 11.45
C PRO A 17 16.84 -42.59 11.62
N THR A 18 16.62 -42.14 12.86
CA THR A 18 15.58 -41.18 13.18
C THR A 18 15.76 -40.03 12.19
N LEU A 19 14.86 -39.95 11.20
CA LEU A 19 14.82 -38.82 10.30
C LEU A 19 14.52 -37.63 11.21
N GLN A 20 15.57 -36.90 11.58
CA GLN A 20 15.45 -35.62 12.26
C GLN A 20 14.44 -34.82 11.44
N PRO A 21 13.36 -34.33 12.04
CA PRO A 21 12.29 -33.67 11.31
C PRO A 21 12.94 -32.57 10.49
N ALA A 22 12.86 -32.68 9.16
CA ALA A 22 13.57 -31.83 8.22
C ALA A 22 13.54 -30.39 8.72
N GLU A 23 14.68 -29.94 9.22
CA GLU A 23 14.83 -28.59 9.74
C GLU A 23 14.41 -27.68 8.59
N ARG A 24 13.33 -26.92 8.83
CA ARG A 24 12.73 -26.05 7.84
C ARG A 24 13.82 -25.11 7.34
N LEU A 25 14.35 -25.38 6.15
CA LEU A 25 15.38 -24.56 5.54
C LEU A 25 14.74 -23.23 5.12
N VAL A 26 14.81 -22.24 6.00
CA VAL A 26 14.33 -20.87 5.72
C VAL A 26 15.49 -20.11 5.09
N ILE A 27 15.55 -20.12 3.76
CA ILE A 27 16.50 -19.30 3.01
C ILE A 27 16.04 -17.85 3.14
N THR A 28 16.84 -17.02 3.80
CA THR A 28 16.61 -15.58 3.91
C THR A 28 17.30 -14.83 2.77
N ASN A 29 16.88 -13.60 2.49
CA ASN A 29 17.54 -12.76 1.46
C ASN A 29 19.00 -12.44 1.79
N ASP A 30 19.42 -12.61 3.04
CA ASP A 30 20.80 -12.38 3.47
C ASP A 30 21.71 -13.57 3.11
N ASP A 31 21.16 -14.80 3.06
CA ASP A 31 21.89 -16.00 2.64
C ASP A 31 22.28 -15.98 1.15
N LEU A 32 21.53 -15.22 0.34
CA LEU A 32 21.78 -15.04 -1.09
C LEU A 32 22.89 -14.02 -1.39
N LYS A 33 23.39 -13.29 -0.40
CA LYS A 33 24.42 -12.24 -0.60
C LYS A 33 25.85 -12.80 -0.60
N ASN A 34 26.05 -14.00 -0.05
CA ASN A 34 27.37 -14.60 0.18
C ASN A 34 27.61 -15.87 -0.64
N VAL A 35 26.98 -16.02 -1.81
CA VAL A 35 27.30 -17.13 -2.71
C VAL A 35 28.65 -16.82 -3.39
N PRO A 36 29.71 -17.63 -3.19
CA PRO A 36 30.97 -17.43 -3.88
C PRO A 36 30.75 -17.55 -5.40
N ASP A 37 31.28 -16.58 -6.17
CA ASP A 37 31.31 -16.64 -7.62
C ASP A 37 32.25 -17.78 -8.07
N HIS A 38 31.75 -19.01 -8.08
CA HIS A 38 32.47 -20.09 -8.70
C HIS A 38 32.47 -19.86 -10.22
N PRO A 39 33.65 -19.83 -10.87
CA PRO A 39 33.70 -19.74 -12.32
C PRO A 39 32.95 -20.93 -12.91
N PRO A 40 32.21 -20.75 -14.02
CA PRO A 40 31.45 -21.84 -14.62
C PRO A 40 32.41 -22.98 -14.95
N ALA A 41 32.17 -24.15 -14.34
CA ALA A 41 32.89 -25.35 -14.67
C ALA A 41 32.78 -25.58 -16.19
N ARG A 42 33.93 -25.73 -16.86
CA ARG A 42 33.99 -25.96 -18.30
C ARG A 42 33.09 -27.15 -18.64
N PRO A 43 32.31 -27.10 -19.75
CA PRO A 43 31.50 -28.24 -20.15
C PRO A 43 32.41 -29.45 -20.36
N GLN A 44 32.28 -30.47 -19.51
CA GLN A 44 32.89 -31.76 -19.77
C GLN A 44 32.15 -32.37 -20.96
N THR A 45 32.86 -32.48 -22.08
CA THR A 45 32.39 -33.15 -23.29
C THR A 45 32.10 -34.62 -23.00
N PHE A 46 30.81 -34.94 -23.05
CA PHE A 46 30.14 -36.22 -23.32
C PHE A 46 31.01 -37.48 -23.28
N GLY A 47 30.91 -38.23 -22.18
CA GLY A 47 31.50 -39.57 -22.04
C GLY A 47 30.84 -40.38 -20.93
N GLY A 48 29.64 -40.91 -21.20
CA GLY A 48 28.98 -41.98 -20.42
C GLY A 48 28.50 -41.64 -19.00
N PRO A 49 27.54 -42.42 -18.43
CA PRO A 49 27.09 -42.23 -17.06
C PRO A 49 28.17 -42.70 -16.09
N VAL A 50 28.71 -41.79 -15.26
CA VAL A 50 29.54 -42.15 -14.11
C VAL A 50 28.63 -42.68 -13.00
N PRO A 51 28.79 -43.92 -12.51
CA PRO A 51 28.00 -44.42 -11.40
C PRO A 51 28.29 -43.62 -10.13
N GLY A 52 27.27 -43.01 -9.54
CA GLY A 52 27.38 -42.25 -8.28
C GLY A 52 27.07 -40.76 -8.38
N GLN A 53 26.76 -40.24 -9.57
CA GLN A 53 26.46 -38.81 -9.72
C GLN A 53 24.95 -38.56 -9.70
N GLY A 54 24.49 -37.94 -8.61
CA GLY A 54 23.09 -37.60 -8.34
C GLY A 54 22.43 -36.83 -9.49
N ALA A 55 21.10 -36.96 -9.56
CA ALA A 55 20.26 -36.49 -10.65
C ALA A 55 20.60 -35.05 -11.11
N PRO A 56 20.56 -34.78 -12.43
CA PRO A 56 20.84 -33.46 -12.97
C PRO A 56 19.81 -32.47 -12.44
N TYR A 57 20.27 -31.52 -11.62
CA TYR A 57 19.48 -30.39 -11.19
C TYR A 57 19.11 -29.56 -12.41
N LEU A 58 17.80 -29.48 -12.69
CA LEU A 58 17.24 -28.53 -13.63
C LEU A 58 17.62 -27.12 -13.15
N GLN A 59 18.59 -26.49 -13.81
CA GLN A 59 18.90 -25.08 -13.60
C GLN A 59 17.73 -24.25 -14.11
N TYR A 60 16.81 -23.90 -13.21
CA TYR A 60 15.82 -22.88 -13.48
C TYR A 60 16.56 -21.55 -13.58
N GLN A 61 16.82 -21.09 -14.82
CA GLN A 61 17.35 -19.76 -15.10
C GLN A 61 16.40 -18.71 -14.52
N GLN A 62 16.68 -18.29 -13.28
CA GLN A 62 15.93 -17.27 -12.58
C GLN A 62 16.27 -15.93 -13.25
N LYS A 63 15.50 -15.60 -14.29
CA LYS A 63 15.59 -14.33 -15.01
C LYS A 63 15.30 -13.22 -13.98
N LYS A 64 16.35 -12.57 -13.46
CA LYS A 64 16.23 -11.41 -12.57
C LYS A 64 15.30 -10.42 -13.28
N PRO A 65 14.09 -10.14 -12.74
CA PRO A 65 13.23 -9.16 -13.36
C PRO A 65 13.98 -7.83 -13.29
N GLY A 66 14.23 -7.23 -14.45
CA GLY A 66 14.87 -5.92 -14.52
C GLY A 66 14.13 -4.95 -13.62
N ILE A 67 14.86 -4.07 -12.94
CA ILE A 67 14.32 -3.05 -12.01
C ILE A 67 13.16 -2.25 -12.63
N VAL A 68 13.09 -2.20 -13.96
CA VAL A 68 12.06 -1.53 -14.76
C VAL A 68 10.73 -2.31 -14.86
N ALA A 69 10.74 -3.64 -14.80
CA ALA A 69 9.54 -4.47 -14.99
C ALA A 69 8.65 -4.59 -13.75
N VAL A 70 9.21 -4.38 -12.55
CA VAL A 70 8.47 -4.50 -11.27
C VAL A 70 7.84 -3.16 -10.84
N SER A 71 8.31 -2.02 -11.36
CA SER A 71 7.87 -0.70 -10.90
C SER A 71 6.58 -0.21 -11.58
N GLN A 72 6.40 -0.46 -12.88
CA GLN A 72 5.24 0.08 -13.61
C GLN A 72 3.91 -0.53 -13.15
N GLY A 73 3.86 -1.84 -12.93
CA GLY A 73 2.64 -2.52 -12.44
C GLY A 73 2.22 -2.05 -11.05
N THR A 74 3.19 -1.86 -10.15
CA THR A 74 2.92 -1.47 -8.76
C THR A 74 2.46 0.00 -8.64
N ILE A 75 3.03 0.89 -9.47
CA ILE A 75 2.64 2.31 -9.48
C ILE A 75 1.24 2.47 -10.07
N LEU A 76 0.96 1.83 -11.22
CA LEU A 76 -0.35 1.89 -11.85
C LEU A 76 -1.45 1.31 -10.95
N GLN A 77 -1.16 0.21 -10.28
CA GLN A 77 -2.07 -0.40 -9.31
C GLN A 77 -2.39 0.55 -8.14
N GLY A 78 -1.38 1.23 -7.59
CA GLY A 78 -1.58 2.23 -6.55
C GLY A 78 -2.41 3.43 -7.03
N ALA A 79 -2.15 3.90 -8.25
CA ALA A 79 -2.91 5.01 -8.84
C ALA A 79 -4.39 4.66 -9.06
N VAL A 80 -4.68 3.47 -9.61
CA VAL A 80 -6.06 3.01 -9.81
C VAL A 80 -6.77 2.81 -8.48
N ALA A 81 -6.11 2.18 -7.50
CA ALA A 81 -6.69 2.00 -6.18
C ALA A 81 -6.95 3.34 -5.47
N GLY A 82 -6.07 4.33 -5.66
CA GLY A 82 -6.26 5.70 -5.19
C GLY A 82 -7.47 6.38 -5.82
N LEU A 83 -7.59 6.34 -7.15
CA LEU A 83 -8.74 6.91 -7.89
C LEU A 83 -10.07 6.28 -7.47
N VAL A 84 -10.11 4.94 -7.35
CA VAL A 84 -11.31 4.23 -6.88
C VAL A 84 -11.63 4.62 -5.43
N GLY A 85 -10.62 4.70 -4.57
CA GLY A 85 -10.78 5.14 -3.19
C GLY A 85 -11.30 6.58 -3.07
N GLY A 86 -10.77 7.50 -3.88
CA GLY A 86 -11.21 8.90 -3.92
C GLY A 86 -12.65 9.03 -4.41
N PHE A 87 -13.01 8.29 -5.47
CA PHE A 87 -14.38 8.30 -5.98
C PHE A 87 -15.39 7.75 -4.96
N LEU A 88 -15.04 6.65 -4.28
CA LEU A 88 -15.86 6.08 -3.21
C LEU A 88 -15.97 7.04 -2.01
N ALA A 89 -14.86 7.68 -1.63
CA ALA A 89 -14.83 8.65 -0.56
C ALA A 89 -15.75 9.83 -0.85
N TRP A 90 -15.71 10.37 -2.06
CA TRP A 90 -16.65 11.42 -2.49
C TRP A 90 -18.10 10.93 -2.43
N ALA A 91 -18.41 9.78 -3.04
CA ALA A 91 -19.78 9.26 -3.12
C ALA A 91 -20.39 9.00 -1.73
N ILE A 92 -19.58 8.62 -0.75
CA ILE A 92 -20.02 8.36 0.64
C ILE A 92 -20.13 9.67 1.43
N THR A 93 -19.18 10.58 1.29
CA THR A 93 -19.15 11.82 2.08
C THR A 93 -20.16 12.86 1.62
N GLU A 94 -20.48 12.95 0.33
CA GLU A 94 -21.41 13.94 -0.19
C GLU A 94 -22.80 13.94 0.49
N PRO A 95 -23.51 12.80 0.64
CA PRO A 95 -24.80 12.78 1.33
C PRO A 95 -24.70 13.04 2.84
N LEU A 96 -23.53 12.88 3.44
CA LEU A 96 -23.33 12.98 4.89
C LEU A 96 -23.01 14.41 5.35
N PHE A 97 -22.41 15.23 4.49
CA PHE A 97 -21.89 16.57 4.82
C PHE A 97 -22.51 17.68 3.95
N GLY A 98 -23.76 17.49 3.51
CA GLY A 98 -24.52 18.50 2.75
C GLY A 98 -24.56 19.86 3.47
N ASP A 99 -24.65 20.94 2.69
CA ASP A 99 -24.44 22.33 3.12
C ASP A 99 -25.54 22.85 4.09
N ASP A 100 -25.52 22.41 5.35
CA ASP A 100 -26.28 23.03 6.43
C ASP A 100 -25.49 24.19 7.03
N GLN A 101 -25.69 25.39 6.47
CA GLN A 101 -25.16 26.66 6.99
C GLN A 101 -25.92 27.12 8.25
N ALA A 102 -25.75 26.40 9.36
CA ALA A 102 -26.04 26.94 10.68
C ALA A 102 -24.75 27.55 11.27
N ALA A 103 -24.87 28.64 12.04
CA ALA A 103 -23.75 29.19 12.79
C ALA A 103 -23.25 28.15 13.82
N ARG A 104 -22.15 27.46 13.50
CA ARG A 104 -21.57 26.38 14.32
C ARG A 104 -20.36 26.89 15.10
N ASP A 105 -20.17 26.35 16.30
CA ASP A 105 -18.97 26.58 17.11
C ASP A 105 -17.71 26.10 16.38
N ILE A 106 -16.59 26.81 16.58
CA ILE A 106 -15.31 26.46 15.94
C ILE A 106 -14.82 25.06 16.29
N SER A 107 -15.10 24.59 17.51
CA SER A 107 -14.78 23.23 17.96
C SER A 107 -15.57 22.16 17.17
N LEU A 108 -16.85 22.42 16.88
CA LEU A 108 -17.68 21.54 16.06
C LEU A 108 -17.17 21.49 14.62
N ILE A 109 -16.80 22.64 14.05
CA ILE A 109 -16.20 22.70 12.69
C ILE A 109 -14.92 21.88 12.64
N LEU A 110 -14.04 21.98 13.65
CA LEU A 110 -12.79 21.22 13.67
C LEU A 110 -13.04 19.71 13.77
N ILE A 111 -13.96 19.28 14.65
CA ILE A 111 -14.32 17.87 14.79
C ILE A 111 -14.95 17.36 13.49
N GLU A 112 -15.85 18.12 12.87
CA GLU A 112 -16.50 17.77 11.61
C GLU A 112 -15.47 17.61 10.48
N MET A 113 -14.53 18.55 10.34
CA MET A 113 -13.45 18.45 9.35
C MET A 113 -12.51 17.28 9.65
N GLY A 114 -12.26 16.98 10.93
CA GLY A 114 -11.57 15.76 11.34
C GLY A 114 -12.31 14.50 10.91
N VAL A 115 -13.61 14.38 11.22
CA VAL A 115 -14.40 13.20 10.82
C VAL A 115 -14.48 13.08 9.30
N PHE A 116 -14.67 14.17 8.58
CA PHE A 116 -14.64 14.22 7.12
C PHE A 116 -13.30 13.74 6.56
N GLY A 117 -12.19 14.31 7.02
CA GLY A 117 -10.84 13.90 6.61
C GLY A 117 -10.55 12.44 6.97
N GLY A 118 -11.00 11.98 8.14
CA GLY A 118 -10.85 10.60 8.59
C GLY A 118 -11.63 9.61 7.73
N LEU A 119 -12.85 9.94 7.33
CA LEU A 119 -13.62 9.11 6.39
C LEU A 119 -12.92 8.99 5.04
N ILE A 120 -12.48 10.13 4.46
CA ILE A 120 -11.75 10.14 3.18
C ILE A 120 -10.46 9.33 3.29
N GLY A 121 -9.63 9.63 4.28
CA GLY A 121 -8.36 8.95 4.49
C GLY A 121 -8.53 7.46 4.75
N GLY A 122 -9.57 7.07 5.49
CA GLY A 122 -9.91 5.68 5.78
C GLY A 122 -10.35 4.91 4.54
N ILE A 123 -11.20 5.49 3.69
CA ILE A 123 -11.67 4.85 2.45
C ILE A 123 -10.53 4.71 1.44
N ILE A 124 -9.78 5.78 1.19
CA ILE A 124 -8.60 5.76 0.31
C ILE A 124 -7.58 4.75 0.83
N GLY A 125 -7.33 4.76 2.13
CA GLY A 125 -6.41 3.84 2.78
C GLY A 125 -6.83 2.38 2.69
N CYS A 126 -8.12 2.10 2.84
CA CYS A 126 -8.67 0.76 2.65
C CYS A 126 -8.40 0.26 1.22
N CYS A 127 -8.69 1.08 0.20
CA CYS A 127 -8.46 0.72 -1.20
C CYS A 127 -6.96 0.49 -1.50
N LEU A 128 -6.07 1.38 -1.06
CA LEU A 128 -4.62 1.25 -1.24
C LEU A 128 -4.02 0.07 -0.46
N GLY A 129 -4.59 -0.25 0.70
CA GLY A 129 -4.21 -1.39 1.52
C GLY A 129 -4.67 -2.72 0.92
N ALA A 130 -5.89 -2.77 0.39
CA ALA A 130 -6.49 -3.95 -0.21
C ALA A 130 -5.91 -4.27 -1.60
N ALA A 131 -5.42 -3.26 -2.32
CA ALA A 131 -4.97 -3.35 -3.71
C ALA A 131 -4.06 -4.56 -3.98
N GLU A 132 -3.05 -4.77 -3.14
CA GLU A 132 -2.11 -5.89 -3.32
C GLU A 132 -2.77 -7.26 -3.20
N GLY A 133 -3.68 -7.43 -2.23
CA GLY A 133 -4.36 -8.70 -2.01
C GLY A 133 -5.41 -9.00 -3.08
N VAL A 134 -6.07 -7.96 -3.60
CA VAL A 134 -7.03 -8.08 -4.71
C VAL A 134 -6.31 -8.56 -5.97
N VAL A 135 -5.18 -7.92 -6.32
CA VAL A 135 -4.41 -8.30 -7.51
C VAL A 135 -3.75 -9.67 -7.37
N SER A 136 -3.27 -10.02 -6.17
CA SER A 136 -2.69 -11.35 -5.93
C SER A 136 -3.73 -12.46 -5.79
N GLN A 137 -5.02 -12.13 -5.86
CA GLN A 137 -6.13 -13.07 -5.62
C GLN A 137 -6.12 -13.72 -4.22
N VAL A 138 -5.60 -13.02 -3.19
CA VAL A 138 -5.50 -13.51 -1.81
C VAL A 138 -6.32 -12.61 -0.88
N TRP A 139 -7.52 -13.07 -0.50
CA TRP A 139 -8.49 -12.22 0.22
C TRP A 139 -8.08 -11.92 1.65
N GLU A 140 -7.38 -12.84 2.31
CA GLU A 140 -6.82 -12.59 3.64
C GLU A 140 -5.82 -11.42 3.60
N LYS A 141 -4.97 -11.39 2.56
CA LYS A 141 -4.03 -10.29 2.33
C LYS A 141 -4.77 -8.99 2.02
N ALA A 142 -5.85 -9.04 1.23
CA ALA A 142 -6.66 -7.88 0.88
C ALA A 142 -7.37 -7.30 2.12
N LEU A 143 -8.00 -8.14 2.94
CA LEU A 143 -8.71 -7.74 4.14
C LEU A 143 -7.76 -7.19 5.20
N ARG A 144 -6.64 -7.88 5.45
CA ARG A 144 -5.64 -7.40 6.42
C ARG A 144 -5.00 -6.09 5.96
N GLY A 145 -4.61 -6.00 4.69
CA GLY A 145 -4.08 -4.78 4.11
C GLY A 145 -5.07 -3.63 4.14
N GLY A 146 -6.32 -3.88 3.75
CA GLY A 146 -7.41 -2.92 3.77
C GLY A 146 -7.75 -2.44 5.18
N ALA A 147 -7.84 -3.34 6.18
CA ALA A 147 -8.13 -2.98 7.57
C ALA A 147 -7.02 -2.11 8.18
N ILE A 148 -5.75 -2.45 7.94
CA ILE A 148 -4.60 -1.63 8.37
C ILE A 148 -4.64 -0.27 7.67
N GLY A 149 -4.86 -0.26 6.35
CA GLY A 149 -4.96 0.96 5.55
C GLY A 149 -6.11 1.86 5.98
N LEU A 150 -7.26 1.29 6.36
CA LEU A 150 -8.42 1.99 6.90
C LEU A 150 -8.09 2.65 8.22
N GLY A 151 -7.53 1.91 9.18
CA GLY A 151 -7.23 2.46 10.51
C GLY A 151 -6.21 3.59 10.46
N ILE A 152 -5.10 3.39 9.74
CA ILE A 152 -4.05 4.40 9.65
C ILE A 152 -4.47 5.57 8.75
N GLY A 153 -5.18 5.28 7.66
CA GLY A 153 -5.76 6.28 6.78
C GLY A 153 -6.78 7.16 7.50
N ALA A 154 -7.63 6.59 8.34
CA ALA A 154 -8.60 7.34 9.14
C ALA A 154 -7.92 8.21 10.19
N GLY A 155 -6.90 7.70 10.89
CA GLY A 155 -6.12 8.49 11.85
C GLY A 155 -5.39 9.65 11.19
N GLY A 156 -4.70 9.39 10.08
CA GLY A 156 -4.01 10.42 9.30
C GLY A 156 -4.97 11.45 8.73
N GLY A 157 -6.06 11.00 8.12
CA GLY A 157 -7.10 11.86 7.58
C GLY A 157 -7.79 12.73 8.64
N PHE A 158 -8.05 12.19 9.84
CA PHE A 158 -8.68 12.94 10.93
C PHE A 158 -7.78 14.08 11.42
N LEU A 159 -6.52 13.77 11.69
CA LEU A 159 -5.55 14.78 12.09
C LEU A 159 -5.31 15.79 10.97
N GLY A 160 -5.21 15.32 9.72
CA GLY A 160 -5.07 16.14 8.53
C GLY A 160 -6.23 17.11 8.34
N GLY A 161 -7.48 16.67 8.53
CA GLY A 161 -8.68 17.50 8.43
C GLY A 161 -8.70 18.64 9.44
N ILE A 162 -8.39 18.36 10.71
CA ILE A 162 -8.29 19.38 11.76
C ILE A 162 -7.18 20.38 11.43
N LEU A 163 -5.98 19.90 11.13
CA LEU A 163 -4.83 20.76 10.87
C LEU A 163 -5.00 21.57 9.59
N GLY A 164 -5.53 20.96 8.52
CA GLY A 164 -5.86 21.64 7.28
C GLY A 164 -6.86 22.78 7.50
N GLN A 165 -7.89 22.56 8.31
CA GLN A 165 -8.86 23.59 8.67
C GLN A 165 -8.23 24.74 9.47
N LEU A 166 -7.34 24.44 10.42
CA LEU A 166 -6.61 25.46 11.18
C LEU A 166 -5.66 26.29 10.30
N VAL A 167 -4.95 25.63 9.39
CA VAL A 167 -4.07 26.30 8.43
C VAL A 167 -4.88 27.19 7.50
N TYR A 168 -5.99 26.70 6.95
CA TYR A 168 -6.91 27.48 6.14
C TYR A 168 -7.43 28.71 6.89
N GLY A 169 -7.97 28.51 8.09
CA GLY A 169 -8.53 29.58 8.91
C GLY A 169 -7.50 30.65 9.28
N SER A 170 -6.28 30.23 9.66
CA SER A 170 -5.20 31.17 9.99
C SER A 170 -4.70 31.98 8.80
N LEU A 171 -4.62 31.38 7.61
CA LEU A 171 -4.23 32.09 6.38
C LEU A 171 -5.26 33.15 5.97
N LEU A 172 -6.55 32.91 6.23
CA LEU A 172 -7.60 33.90 5.97
C LEU A 172 -7.58 35.09 6.93
N LEU A 173 -6.91 34.99 8.08
CA LEU A 173 -6.76 36.11 9.01
C LEU A 173 -5.65 37.10 8.61
N LEU A 174 -4.79 36.72 7.66
CA LEU A 174 -3.63 37.54 7.25
C LEU A 174 -4.00 38.71 6.34
N GLY A 175 -5.21 38.77 5.82
CA GLY A 175 -5.65 39.86 4.94
C GLY A 175 -7.12 39.74 4.52
N PRO A 176 -7.63 40.72 3.75
CA PRO A 176 -9.00 40.68 3.26
C PRO A 176 -9.24 39.42 2.41
N PRO A 177 -10.39 38.75 2.56
CA PRO A 177 -10.70 37.56 1.78
C PRO A 177 -11.03 37.96 0.34
N THR A 178 -10.00 37.98 -0.50
CA THR A 178 -10.13 38.05 -1.96
C THR A 178 -10.16 36.63 -2.56
N MET A 179 -10.62 36.50 -3.80
CA MET A 179 -10.65 35.20 -4.47
C MET A 179 -9.28 34.51 -4.49
N GLY A 180 -8.22 35.26 -4.81
CA GLY A 180 -6.85 34.73 -4.84
C GLY A 180 -6.35 34.29 -3.47
N THR A 181 -6.64 35.04 -2.41
CA THR A 181 -6.22 34.67 -1.05
C THR A 181 -6.97 33.45 -0.53
N VAL A 182 -8.26 33.31 -0.86
CA VAL A 182 -9.07 32.12 -0.50
C VAL A 182 -8.56 30.88 -1.24
N MET A 183 -8.29 30.99 -2.54
CA MET A 183 -7.71 29.90 -3.35
C MET A 183 -6.39 29.41 -2.79
N VAL A 184 -5.48 30.33 -2.47
CA VAL A 184 -4.17 29.97 -1.91
C VAL A 184 -4.32 29.33 -0.53
N ALA A 185 -5.14 29.92 0.35
CA ALA A 185 -5.40 29.35 1.68
C ALA A 185 -5.98 27.94 1.58
N ARG A 186 -6.94 27.73 0.67
CA ARG A 186 -7.60 26.44 0.43
C ARG A 186 -6.63 25.41 -0.14
N THR A 187 -5.80 25.82 -1.09
CA THR A 187 -4.74 24.98 -1.67
C THR A 187 -3.77 24.47 -0.61
N ILE A 188 -3.33 25.36 0.29
CA ILE A 188 -2.43 24.99 1.39
C ILE A 188 -3.15 24.12 2.44
N GLY A 189 -4.42 24.42 2.73
CA GLY A 189 -5.25 23.58 3.61
C GLY A 189 -5.35 22.14 3.09
N TRP A 190 -5.74 21.95 1.83
CA TRP A 190 -5.82 20.62 1.19
C TRP A 190 -4.47 19.93 1.05
N SER A 191 -3.39 20.68 0.81
CA SER A 191 -2.02 20.14 0.82
C SER A 191 -1.64 19.55 2.18
N THR A 192 -2.04 20.24 3.25
CA THR A 192 -1.83 19.78 4.62
C THR A 192 -2.60 18.47 4.86
N VAL A 193 -3.89 18.43 4.50
CA VAL A 193 -4.69 17.20 4.59
C VAL A 193 -4.02 16.05 3.81
N GLY A 194 -3.61 16.30 2.56
CA GLY A 194 -2.98 15.31 1.70
C GLY A 194 -1.68 14.75 2.28
N ILE A 195 -0.83 15.59 2.89
CA ILE A 195 0.38 15.17 3.60
C ILE A 195 0.04 14.16 4.71
N PHE A 196 -0.95 14.44 5.55
CA PHE A 196 -1.30 13.57 6.68
C PHE A 196 -1.95 12.26 6.23
N VAL A 197 -2.80 12.31 5.19
CA VAL A 197 -3.36 11.10 4.56
C VAL A 197 -2.24 10.25 3.96
N GLY A 198 -1.31 10.87 3.23
CA GLY A 198 -0.14 10.21 2.62
C GLY A 198 0.84 9.63 3.64
N LEU A 199 1.08 10.35 4.74
CA LEU A 199 1.87 9.88 5.88
C LEU A 199 1.28 8.62 6.49
N GLY A 200 -0.05 8.61 6.70
CA GLY A 200 -0.76 7.45 7.21
C GLY A 200 -0.52 6.19 6.38
N GLN A 201 -0.58 6.30 5.05
CA GLN A 201 -0.33 5.17 4.16
C GLN A 201 1.13 4.66 4.21
N GLY A 202 2.09 5.54 4.45
CA GLY A 202 3.51 5.21 4.51
C GLY A 202 3.92 4.46 5.77
N VAL A 203 3.35 4.85 6.93
CA VAL A 203 3.73 4.31 8.25
C VAL A 203 3.33 2.83 8.40
N GLY A 204 2.18 2.43 7.85
CA GLY A 204 1.65 1.07 7.99
C GLY A 204 2.51 -0.04 7.37
N ARG A 205 3.46 0.29 6.51
CA ARG A 205 4.32 -0.67 5.80
C ARG A 205 5.80 -0.62 6.22
N GLY A 206 6.14 0.14 7.26
CA GLY A 206 7.47 0.10 7.92
C GLY A 206 8.66 0.55 7.08
N SER A 207 8.45 1.27 5.96
CA SER A 207 9.54 1.70 5.06
C SER A 207 9.56 3.21 4.88
N GLY A 208 10.66 3.85 5.28
CA GLY A 208 10.83 5.31 5.14
C GLY A 208 10.71 5.81 3.70
N LYS A 209 11.15 5.03 2.71
CA LYS A 209 10.97 5.38 1.29
C LYS A 209 9.49 5.43 0.89
N ARG A 210 8.67 4.53 1.43
CA ARG A 210 7.21 4.54 1.20
C ARG A 210 6.53 5.71 1.90
N VAL A 211 7.02 6.10 3.08
CA VAL A 211 6.58 7.31 3.77
C VAL A 211 6.85 8.55 2.92
N VAL A 212 8.06 8.73 2.40
CA VAL A 212 8.40 9.88 1.54
C VAL A 212 7.54 9.90 0.28
N ASN A 213 7.35 8.76 -0.38
CA ASN A 213 6.51 8.70 -1.56
C ASN A 213 5.03 9.02 -1.25
N GLY A 214 4.52 8.56 -0.10
CA GLY A 214 3.18 8.89 0.37
C GLY A 214 3.01 10.38 0.66
N LEU A 215 4.00 10.99 1.33
CA LEU A 215 4.04 12.43 1.60
C LEU A 215 4.05 13.25 0.31
N LEU A 216 4.90 12.89 -0.66
CA LEU A 216 4.99 13.59 -1.95
C LEU A 216 3.72 13.44 -2.77
N GLY A 217 3.15 12.24 -2.83
CA GLY A 217 1.88 11.99 -3.51
C GLY A 217 0.73 12.75 -2.85
N GLY A 218 0.68 12.75 -1.52
CA GLY A 218 -0.32 13.48 -0.74
C GLY A 218 -0.22 15.00 -0.91
N LEU A 219 0.99 15.55 -0.87
CA LEU A 219 1.23 16.97 -1.13
C LEU A 219 0.81 17.34 -2.55
N ALA A 220 1.26 16.59 -3.56
CA ALA A 220 0.94 16.87 -4.96
C ALA A 220 -0.58 16.77 -5.22
N GLY A 221 -1.23 15.73 -4.69
CA GLY A 221 -2.67 15.56 -4.77
C GLY A 221 -3.43 16.70 -4.11
N GLY A 222 -3.04 17.08 -2.88
CA GLY A 222 -3.67 18.18 -2.14
C GLY A 222 -3.49 19.55 -2.79
N LEU A 223 -2.34 19.81 -3.42
CA LEU A 223 -2.11 21.02 -4.21
C LEU A 223 -3.06 21.09 -5.41
N VAL A 224 -3.16 20.01 -6.18
CA VAL A 224 -4.02 19.95 -7.38
C VAL A 224 -5.49 20.05 -6.98
N ALA A 225 -5.92 19.26 -6.00
CA ALA A 225 -7.27 19.27 -5.46
C ALA A 225 -7.70 20.66 -4.99
N GLY A 226 -6.87 21.30 -4.15
CA GLY A 226 -7.19 22.59 -3.57
C GLY A 226 -7.18 23.74 -4.59
N PHE A 227 -6.31 23.67 -5.61
CA PHE A 227 -6.29 24.66 -6.69
C PHE A 227 -7.51 24.54 -7.60
N LEU A 228 -7.94 23.32 -7.92
CA LEU A 228 -9.09 23.08 -8.79
C LEU A 228 -10.44 23.29 -8.09
N PHE A 229 -10.48 23.24 -6.76
CA PHE A 229 -11.71 23.35 -5.98
C PHE A 229 -12.54 24.60 -6.32
N ASP A 230 -11.87 25.75 -6.39
CA ASP A 230 -12.52 27.06 -6.54
C ASP A 230 -13.01 27.34 -7.98
N PRO A 231 -12.21 27.12 -9.03
CA PRO A 231 -12.69 27.23 -10.42
C PRO A 231 -13.89 26.33 -10.71
N ILE A 232 -13.88 25.10 -10.21
CA ILE A 232 -14.99 24.16 -10.40
C ILE A 232 -16.25 24.67 -9.69
N GLY A 233 -16.09 25.24 -8.50
CA GLY A 233 -17.22 25.75 -7.73
C GLY A 233 -17.91 26.92 -8.43
N MET A 234 -17.14 27.77 -9.12
CA MET A 234 -17.68 28.88 -9.90
C MET A 234 -18.42 28.43 -11.17
N VAL A 235 -17.91 27.41 -11.87
CA VAL A 235 -18.49 26.94 -13.14
C VAL A 235 -19.77 26.14 -12.90
N VAL A 236 -19.80 25.35 -11.84
CA VAL A 236 -20.84 24.36 -11.61
C VAL A 236 -21.94 24.87 -10.66
N GLN A 237 -21.66 25.91 -9.87
CA GLN A 237 -22.57 26.49 -8.87
C GLN A 237 -23.13 25.48 -7.83
N THR A 238 -22.54 24.29 -7.73
CA THR A 238 -22.83 23.28 -6.70
C THR A 238 -21.53 22.87 -6.01
N GLY A 239 -21.47 22.94 -4.68
CA GLY A 239 -20.28 22.57 -3.90
C GLY A 239 -19.90 21.09 -4.02
N THR A 240 -20.87 20.25 -4.38
CA THR A 240 -20.78 18.80 -4.57
C THR A 240 -19.69 18.38 -5.56
N LEU A 241 -19.61 19.04 -6.71
CA LEU A 241 -18.68 18.67 -7.78
C LEU A 241 -17.25 19.20 -7.52
N SER A 242 -17.11 20.32 -6.81
CA SER A 242 -15.81 20.79 -6.31
C SER A 242 -15.19 19.82 -5.31
N ARG A 243 -16.01 19.25 -4.41
CA ARG A 243 -15.57 18.20 -3.49
C ARG A 243 -15.21 16.91 -4.22
N ALA A 244 -15.94 16.55 -5.28
CA ALA A 244 -15.61 15.38 -6.11
C ALA A 244 -14.17 15.45 -6.64
N VAL A 245 -13.83 16.54 -7.31
CA VAL A 245 -12.48 16.73 -7.88
C VAL A 245 -11.44 16.98 -6.79
N GLY A 246 -11.83 17.53 -5.65
CA GLY A 246 -10.93 17.67 -4.51
C GLY A 246 -10.53 16.33 -3.87
N ILE A 247 -11.35 15.28 -4.02
CA ILE A 247 -11.16 13.99 -3.34
C ILE A 247 -10.60 12.91 -4.29
N THR A 248 -10.92 12.97 -5.59
CA THR A 248 -10.48 12.01 -6.62
C THR A 248 -9.15 12.40 -7.25
#